data_AF-A0A5J5NS82-F1
#
_entry.id   AF-A0A5J5NS82-F1
#
_cell.length_a   1.000
_cell.length_b   1.000
_cell.length_c   1.000
_cell.angle_alpha   90.00
_cell.angle_beta   90.00
_cell.angle_gamma   90.00
#
_symmetry.space_group_name_H-M   'P 1'
#
loop_
_entity.id
_entity.type
_entity.pdbx_description
1 polymer ?
#
loop_
_entity_poly.entity_id
_entity_poly.type
_entity_poly.pdbx_seq_one_letter_code
_entity_poly.pdbx_strand_id
1 'polypeptide(L)'
;MGFDYESILGQCCEMPVGYVQIPVGIAGPLLINGREYSVPMATTEGCLVASTNRGCKAIHLSGGATSTLLRDGMTRAPVVRLGTAKRAADLKLYLEDPDNFDTLAVVFNRSSRFGRLQGIKCAIAGKNLYLRFTCTTGDAMGMNMVSKGVQNVLDFLQTDFPDMDVMGISGNFCSDKKPAAVNWTEGRGKSVVCEAIIKGDVVRKVLKTTVESLVELNMLKNLTGSAMAGALGGFNAHASNIVTAVYIATGQDPAQNVESSHCITMMEAVNDGKDLHISVTMPSIEVGTVGGGTQLASQSACLNLLGVKGASKESAGANSRMLAAVVAGAVLAGELSLMSALAAGQLVKSHMKYNRSNKDVSKASS
;
A
#
# COMPACT_ATOMS: atom_id res chain seq x y z
N MET A 1 7.72 -15.17 30.51
CA MET A 1 6.93 -15.17 29.26
C MET A 1 7.92 -15.13 28.10
N GLY A 2 7.93 -16.17 27.28
CA GLY A 2 8.76 -16.26 26.07
C GLY A 2 7.93 -15.97 24.81
N PHE A 3 8.60 -15.76 23.69
CA PHE A 3 7.96 -15.71 22.38
C PHE A 3 7.41 -17.09 22.01
N ASP A 4 6.17 -17.16 21.53
CA ASP A 4 5.54 -18.41 21.09
C ASP A 4 6.08 -18.80 19.70
N TYR A 5 7.12 -19.65 19.68
CA TYR A 5 7.73 -20.13 18.43
C TYR A 5 6.83 -21.12 17.67
N GLU A 6 5.87 -21.78 18.32
CA GLU A 6 4.95 -22.68 17.61
C GLU A 6 4.07 -21.89 16.65
N SER A 7 3.71 -20.64 17.02
CA SER A 7 2.90 -19.75 16.19
C SER A 7 3.55 -19.32 14.85
N ILE A 8 4.87 -19.48 14.68
CA ILE A 8 5.58 -19.06 13.46
C ILE A 8 5.97 -20.22 12.54
N LEU A 9 6.08 -21.45 13.07
CA LEU A 9 6.57 -22.60 12.32
C LEU A 9 5.59 -23.01 11.22
N GLY A 10 6.09 -23.14 9.99
CA GLY A 10 5.29 -23.52 8.82
C GLY A 10 4.31 -22.45 8.33
N GLN A 11 4.38 -21.23 8.88
CA GLN A 11 3.49 -20.13 8.51
C GLN A 11 4.21 -18.81 8.23
N CYS A 12 5.17 -18.43 9.08
CA CYS A 12 5.80 -17.10 9.03
C CYS A 12 7.32 -17.12 8.88
N CYS A 13 8.02 -18.16 9.38
CA CYS A 13 9.48 -18.24 9.31
C CYS A 13 9.97 -19.68 9.47
N GLU A 14 11.02 -20.04 8.73
CA GLU A 14 11.74 -21.31 8.83
C GLU A 14 13.04 -21.13 9.65
N MET A 15 13.46 -22.20 10.34
CA MET A 15 14.73 -22.24 11.09
C MET A 15 14.94 -21.05 12.07
N PRO A 16 14.01 -20.80 13.01
CA PRO A 16 14.10 -19.65 13.89
C PRO A 16 15.27 -19.75 14.87
N VAL A 17 16.07 -18.68 14.96
CA VAL A 17 17.16 -18.52 15.95
C VAL A 17 16.84 -17.49 17.02
N GLY A 18 15.71 -16.78 16.89
CA GLY A 18 15.34 -15.65 17.73
C GLY A 18 14.32 -14.76 17.03
N TYR A 19 14.15 -13.54 17.54
CA TYR A 19 13.36 -12.49 16.90
C TYR A 19 14.05 -11.13 17.06
N VAL A 20 13.76 -10.20 16.15
CA VAL A 20 14.27 -8.82 16.21
C VAL A 20 13.20 -7.93 16.84
N GLN A 21 13.60 -7.11 17.80
CA GLN A 21 12.74 -6.10 18.41
C GLN A 21 12.83 -4.79 17.64
N ILE A 22 11.67 -4.28 17.19
CA ILE A 22 11.55 -2.97 16.53
C ILE A 22 10.66 -2.08 17.41
N PRO A 23 11.09 -0.86 17.77
CA PRO A 23 10.26 0.06 18.56
C PRO A 23 8.95 0.38 17.84
N VAL A 24 7.83 0.35 18.58
CA VAL A 24 6.50 0.73 18.07
C VAL A 24 6.03 2.00 18.77
N GLY A 25 5.81 3.06 17.99
CA GLY A 25 5.19 4.29 18.45
C GLY A 25 3.75 4.43 17.96
N ILE A 26 3.03 5.44 18.45
CA ILE A 26 1.67 5.77 18.02
C ILE A 26 1.65 7.20 17.49
N ALA A 27 1.04 7.39 16.31
CA ALA A 27 0.69 8.71 15.78
C ALA A 27 -0.84 8.86 15.76
N GLY A 28 -1.37 9.96 16.31
CA GLY A 28 -2.81 10.20 16.31
C GLY A 28 -3.31 11.22 17.37
N PRO A 29 -4.64 11.43 17.44
CA PRO A 29 -5.65 10.75 16.63
C PRO A 29 -5.63 11.21 15.17
N LEU A 30 -5.69 10.26 14.25
CA LEU A 30 -5.90 10.50 12.83
C LEU A 30 -7.41 10.40 12.54
N LEU A 31 -8.05 11.54 12.25
CA LEU A 31 -9.47 11.61 11.95
C LEU A 31 -9.72 11.40 10.46
N ILE A 32 -10.31 10.26 10.07
CA ILE A 32 -10.67 9.93 8.68
C ILE A 32 -12.13 9.51 8.64
N ASN A 33 -12.91 10.07 7.71
CA ASN A 33 -14.32 9.71 7.50
C ASN A 33 -15.15 9.73 8.80
N GLY A 34 -14.87 10.70 9.68
CA GLY A 34 -15.55 10.86 10.97
C GLY A 34 -15.11 9.90 12.07
N ARG A 35 -14.08 9.06 11.86
CA ARG A 35 -13.55 8.14 12.87
C ARG A 35 -12.09 8.43 13.19
N GLU A 36 -11.74 8.33 14.47
CA GLU A 36 -10.37 8.52 14.96
C GLU A 36 -9.60 7.20 15.03
N TYR A 37 -8.33 7.25 14.62
CA TYR A 37 -7.41 6.13 14.66
C TYR A 37 -6.11 6.50 15.37
N SER A 38 -5.65 5.61 16.24
CA SER A 38 -4.30 5.63 16.80
C SER A 38 -3.41 4.75 15.94
N VAL A 39 -2.60 5.35 15.07
CA VAL A 39 -1.82 4.63 14.06
C VAL A 39 -0.55 4.05 14.67
N PRO A 40 -0.41 2.71 14.76
CA PRO A 40 0.82 2.09 15.24
C PRO A 40 1.90 2.12 14.14
N MET A 41 3.12 2.51 14.51
CA MET A 41 4.24 2.67 13.60
C MET A 41 5.50 2.03 14.19
N ALA A 42 5.98 0.95 13.57
CA ALA A 42 7.19 0.25 13.96
C ALA A 42 8.39 0.79 13.18
N THR A 43 9.33 1.45 13.84
CA THR A 43 10.46 2.10 13.17
C THR A 43 11.64 2.31 14.12
N THR A 44 12.83 2.38 13.53
CA THR A 44 14.07 2.83 14.17
C THR A 44 14.50 4.23 13.70
N GLU A 45 13.76 4.83 12.76
CA GLU A 45 14.04 6.18 12.26
C GLU A 45 13.53 7.22 13.27
N GLY A 46 14.45 7.99 13.85
CA GLY A 46 14.11 9.13 14.70
C GLY A 46 13.27 10.17 13.94
N CYS A 47 12.42 10.91 14.66
CA CYS A 47 11.42 11.85 14.14
C CYS A 47 10.23 11.26 13.37
N LEU A 48 10.27 10.03 12.83
CA LEU A 48 9.21 9.56 11.92
C LEU A 48 7.82 9.59 12.57
N VAL A 49 7.67 8.97 13.74
CA VAL A 49 6.39 8.94 14.48
C VAL A 49 5.96 10.34 14.91
N ALA A 50 6.90 11.16 15.42
CA ALA A 50 6.62 12.52 15.86
C ALA A 50 6.18 13.43 14.69
N SER A 51 6.82 13.29 13.53
CA SER A 51 6.48 14.02 12.30
C SER A 51 5.08 13.63 11.83
N THR A 52 4.79 12.32 11.76
CA THR A 52 3.47 11.81 11.37
C THR A 52 2.39 12.30 12.34
N ASN A 53 2.66 12.26 13.65
CA ASN A 53 1.76 12.76 14.69
C ASN A 53 1.45 14.26 14.55
N ARG A 54 2.44 15.08 14.17
CA ARG A 54 2.24 16.51 13.86
C ARG A 54 1.31 16.69 12.66
N GLY A 55 1.43 15.84 11.64
CA GLY A 55 0.51 15.79 10.50
C GLY A 55 -0.91 15.45 10.91
N CYS A 56 -1.09 14.39 11.72
CA CYS A 56 -2.40 13.99 12.27
C CYS A 56 -3.04 15.15 13.02
N LYS A 57 -2.27 15.87 13.86
CA LYS A 57 -2.75 17.05 14.58
C LYS A 57 -3.24 18.15 13.64
N ALA A 58 -2.53 18.42 12.54
CA ALA A 58 -2.93 19.46 11.59
C ALA A 58 -4.23 19.09 10.85
N ILE A 59 -4.35 17.83 10.43
CA ILE A 59 -5.57 17.28 9.81
C ILE A 59 -6.75 17.37 10.78
N HIS A 60 -6.56 16.87 12.01
CA HIS A 60 -7.61 16.85 13.03
C HIS A 60 -8.12 18.26 13.38
N LEU A 61 -7.22 19.23 13.62
CA LEU A 61 -7.60 20.62 13.90
C LEU A 61 -8.31 21.32 12.73
N SER A 62 -8.22 20.75 11.53
CA SER A 62 -8.86 21.29 10.33
C SER A 62 -10.16 20.57 9.97
N GLY A 63 -10.62 19.60 10.77
CA GLY A 63 -11.89 18.89 10.58
C GLY A 63 -11.75 17.45 10.11
N GLY A 64 -10.53 16.93 9.96
CA GLY A 64 -10.28 15.57 9.52
C GLY A 64 -10.00 15.45 8.02
N ALA A 65 -9.74 14.22 7.59
CA ALA A 65 -9.54 13.84 6.20
C ALA A 65 -10.72 12.99 5.70
N THR A 66 -10.90 12.98 4.38
CA THR A 66 -11.84 12.10 3.68
C THR A 66 -11.05 11.10 2.85
N SER A 67 -11.38 9.81 2.97
CA SER A 67 -10.75 8.75 2.19
C SER A 67 -11.78 7.95 1.43
N THR A 68 -11.50 7.73 0.14
CA THR A 68 -12.35 6.97 -0.78
C THR A 68 -11.55 5.82 -1.40
N LEU A 69 -12.13 4.63 -1.37
CA LEU A 69 -11.61 3.47 -2.08
C LEU A 69 -12.12 3.48 -3.52
N LEU A 70 -11.20 3.43 -4.48
CA LEU A 70 -11.49 3.47 -5.91
C LEU A 70 -11.50 2.07 -6.53
N ARG A 71 -10.68 1.15 -6.00
CA ARG A 71 -10.56 -0.22 -6.50
C ARG A 71 -10.13 -1.18 -5.40
N ASP A 72 -10.58 -2.42 -5.48
CA ASP A 72 -10.21 -3.53 -4.60
C ASP A 72 -10.01 -4.80 -5.44
N GLY A 73 -8.76 -5.16 -5.72
CA GLY A 73 -8.43 -6.35 -6.50
C GLY A 73 -6.94 -6.70 -6.47
N MET A 74 -6.61 -7.84 -5.86
CA MET A 74 -5.27 -8.42 -5.93
C MET A 74 -5.05 -9.10 -7.27
N THR A 75 -3.81 -9.15 -7.73
CA THR A 75 -3.47 -9.67 -9.06
C THR A 75 -2.47 -10.81 -9.03
N ARG A 76 -2.61 -11.71 -10.00
CA ARG A 76 -1.62 -12.73 -10.36
C ARG A 76 -1.56 -12.79 -11.88
N ALA A 77 -0.35 -12.85 -12.43
CA ALA A 77 -0.17 -12.93 -13.87
C ALA A 77 0.75 -14.08 -14.28
N PRO A 78 0.21 -15.26 -14.65
CA PRO A 78 1.01 -16.30 -15.27
C PRO A 78 1.50 -15.85 -16.65
N VAL A 79 2.59 -16.49 -17.07
CA VAL A 79 3.08 -16.44 -18.45
C VAL A 79 2.88 -17.82 -19.06
N VAL A 80 2.21 -17.85 -20.21
CA VAL A 80 1.97 -19.05 -21.00
C VAL A 80 2.56 -18.86 -22.39
N ARG A 81 2.85 -19.97 -23.08
CA ARG A 81 3.42 -19.99 -24.42
C ARG A 81 2.61 -20.92 -25.31
N LEU A 82 2.39 -20.51 -26.55
CA LEU A 82 1.76 -21.35 -27.58
C LEU A 82 2.70 -21.57 -28.77
N GLY A 83 2.28 -22.41 -29.72
CA GLY A 83 3.08 -22.73 -30.91
C GLY A 83 3.37 -21.52 -31.80
N THR A 84 2.43 -20.56 -31.89
CA THR A 84 2.54 -19.37 -32.73
C THR A 84 1.94 -18.13 -32.06
N ALA A 85 2.30 -16.94 -32.55
CA ALA A 85 1.69 -15.68 -32.10
C ALA A 85 0.18 -15.62 -32.38
N LYS A 86 -0.28 -16.24 -33.49
CA LYS A 86 -1.71 -16.37 -33.79
C LYS A 86 -2.44 -17.17 -32.70
N ARG A 87 -1.89 -18.32 -32.31
CA ARG A 87 -2.47 -19.13 -31.23
C ARG A 87 -2.54 -18.38 -29.91
N ALA A 88 -1.47 -17.66 -29.56
CA ALA A 88 -1.47 -16.78 -28.37
C ALA A 88 -2.55 -15.68 -28.46
N ALA A 89 -2.79 -15.13 -29.65
CA ALA A 89 -3.87 -14.18 -29.89
C ALA A 89 -5.26 -14.83 -29.78
N ASP A 90 -5.45 -16.05 -30.29
CA ASP A 90 -6.72 -16.79 -30.12
C ASP A 90 -7.06 -16.95 -28.63
N LEU A 91 -6.08 -17.33 -27.80
CA LEU A 91 -6.27 -17.45 -26.34
C LEU A 91 -6.55 -16.10 -25.68
N LYS A 92 -5.86 -15.03 -26.09
CA LYS A 92 -6.15 -13.67 -25.60
C LYS A 92 -7.59 -13.27 -25.89
N LEU A 93 -8.04 -13.46 -27.14
CA LEU A 93 -9.39 -13.10 -27.56
C LEU A 93 -10.43 -13.90 -26.78
N TYR A 94 -10.21 -15.21 -26.59
CA TYR A 94 -11.09 -16.03 -25.76
C TYR A 94 -11.20 -15.52 -24.31
N LEU A 95 -10.08 -15.16 -23.68
CA LEU A 95 -10.04 -14.72 -22.27
C LEU A 95 -10.61 -13.31 -22.03
N GLU A 96 -10.59 -12.46 -23.05
CA GLU A 96 -11.11 -11.09 -22.99
C GLU A 96 -12.50 -10.95 -23.59
N ASP A 97 -13.06 -12.02 -24.16
CA ASP A 97 -14.44 -12.07 -24.62
C ASP A 97 -15.41 -12.08 -23.43
N PRO A 98 -16.31 -11.08 -23.31
CA PRO A 98 -17.31 -11.03 -22.24
C PRO A 98 -18.18 -12.28 -22.15
N ASP A 99 -18.46 -12.96 -23.27
CA ASP A 99 -19.33 -14.15 -23.30
C ASP A 99 -18.67 -15.35 -22.58
N ASN A 100 -17.34 -15.36 -22.45
CA ASN A 100 -16.60 -16.41 -21.75
C ASN A 100 -16.34 -16.10 -20.27
N PHE A 101 -16.56 -14.86 -19.83
CA PHE A 101 -16.19 -14.40 -18.50
C PHE A 101 -16.87 -15.22 -17.39
N ASP A 102 -18.17 -15.49 -17.51
CA ASP A 102 -18.92 -16.22 -16.47
C ASP A 102 -18.39 -17.64 -16.26
N THR A 103 -18.04 -18.33 -17.34
CA THR A 103 -17.41 -19.66 -17.28
C THR A 103 -16.07 -19.60 -16.56
N LEU A 104 -15.20 -18.66 -16.95
CA LEU A 104 -13.89 -18.45 -16.33
C LEU A 104 -14.01 -18.08 -14.85
N ALA A 105 -14.98 -17.23 -14.52
CA ALA A 105 -15.28 -16.81 -13.15
C ALA A 105 -15.76 -18.00 -12.30
N VAL A 106 -16.65 -18.86 -12.82
CA VAL A 106 -17.09 -20.07 -12.12
C VAL A 106 -15.91 -20.98 -11.80
N VAL A 107 -15.01 -21.21 -12.77
CA VAL A 107 -13.81 -22.05 -12.57
C VAL A 107 -12.87 -21.45 -11.53
N PHE A 108 -12.58 -20.15 -11.63
CA PHE A 108 -11.72 -19.43 -10.69
C PHE A 108 -12.30 -19.45 -9.27
N ASN A 109 -13.58 -19.11 -9.13
CA ASN A 109 -14.24 -18.88 -7.84
C ASN A 109 -14.44 -20.17 -7.03
N ARG A 110 -14.38 -21.36 -7.65
CA ARG A 110 -14.39 -22.65 -6.95
C ARG A 110 -13.21 -22.82 -5.99
N SER A 111 -12.11 -22.09 -6.19
CA SER A 111 -10.91 -22.19 -5.37
C SER A 111 -11.09 -21.62 -3.95
N SER A 112 -12.04 -20.69 -3.74
CA SER A 112 -12.18 -19.93 -2.50
C SER A 112 -13.59 -19.34 -2.29
N ARG A 113 -14.02 -19.29 -1.02
CA ARG A 113 -15.25 -18.59 -0.62
C ARG A 113 -15.16 -17.07 -0.77
N PHE A 114 -13.96 -16.48 -0.77
CA PHE A 114 -13.74 -15.03 -0.83
C PHE A 114 -13.17 -14.55 -2.18
N GLY A 115 -12.50 -15.46 -2.91
CA GLY A 115 -11.91 -15.17 -4.21
C GLY A 115 -13.01 -14.94 -5.24
N ARG A 116 -13.14 -13.73 -5.78
CA ARG A 116 -14.05 -13.43 -6.90
C ARG A 116 -13.29 -12.81 -8.04
N LEU A 117 -13.22 -13.51 -9.17
CA LEU A 117 -12.63 -12.98 -10.39
C LEU A 117 -13.36 -11.71 -10.82
N GLN A 118 -12.59 -10.67 -11.14
CA GLN A 118 -13.08 -9.38 -11.64
C GLN A 118 -12.75 -9.17 -13.12
N GLY A 119 -11.66 -9.78 -13.61
CA GLY A 119 -11.23 -9.63 -14.99
C GLY A 119 -9.86 -10.27 -15.24
N ILE A 120 -9.57 -10.51 -16.51
CA ILE A 120 -8.28 -11.02 -16.98
C ILE A 120 -7.81 -10.05 -18.07
N LYS A 121 -6.68 -9.38 -17.84
CA LYS A 121 -6.07 -8.48 -18.82
C LYS A 121 -4.85 -9.14 -19.43
N CYS A 122 -4.84 -9.29 -20.74
CA CYS A 122 -3.81 -10.05 -21.44
C CYS A 122 -2.82 -9.13 -22.17
N ALA A 123 -1.52 -9.45 -22.09
CA ALA A 123 -0.48 -8.83 -22.90
C ALA A 123 0.29 -9.90 -23.70
N ILE A 124 0.58 -9.63 -24.97
CA ILE A 124 1.27 -10.57 -25.88
C ILE A 124 2.70 -10.09 -26.14
N ALA A 125 3.66 -11.03 -26.13
CA ALA A 125 5.01 -10.84 -26.64
C ALA A 125 5.40 -12.02 -27.53
N GLY A 126 5.21 -11.87 -28.84
CA GLY A 126 5.40 -12.95 -29.81
C GLY A 126 4.42 -14.09 -29.55
N LYS A 127 4.95 -15.29 -29.26
CA LYS A 127 4.15 -16.48 -28.92
C LYS A 127 3.91 -16.68 -27.42
N ASN A 128 4.31 -15.73 -26.59
CA ASN A 128 4.07 -15.73 -25.15
C ASN A 128 2.90 -14.80 -24.81
N LEU A 129 2.10 -15.19 -23.82
CA LEU A 129 0.93 -14.47 -23.35
C LEU A 129 1.00 -14.32 -21.82
N TYR A 130 0.80 -13.10 -21.34
CA TYR A 130 0.82 -12.73 -19.92
C TYR A 130 -0.60 -12.41 -19.48
N LEU A 131 -1.13 -13.17 -18.53
CA LEU A 131 -2.56 -13.17 -18.20
C LEU A 131 -2.79 -12.49 -16.84
N ARG A 132 -3.01 -11.19 -16.77
CA ARG A 132 -3.19 -10.50 -15.47
C ARG A 132 -4.60 -10.69 -14.93
N PHE A 133 -4.79 -11.71 -14.10
CA PHE A 133 -6.01 -11.94 -13.34
C PHE A 133 -6.13 -10.90 -12.23
N THR A 134 -7.32 -10.33 -12.07
CA THR A 134 -7.69 -9.46 -10.94
C THR A 134 -8.84 -10.12 -10.17
N CYS A 135 -8.75 -10.17 -8.84
CA CYS A 135 -9.83 -10.71 -8.02
C CYS A 135 -9.93 -10.06 -6.64
N THR A 136 -11.12 -10.07 -6.04
CA THR A 136 -11.28 -9.73 -4.61
C THR A 136 -10.78 -10.88 -3.74
N THR A 137 -10.29 -10.56 -2.55
CA THR A 137 -9.67 -11.55 -1.65
C THR A 137 -10.25 -11.52 -0.23
N GLY A 138 -11.37 -10.81 -0.03
CA GLY A 138 -11.93 -10.53 1.28
C GLY A 138 -10.94 -9.72 2.14
N ASP A 139 -10.75 -10.14 3.39
CA ASP A 139 -9.86 -9.45 4.33
C ASP A 139 -8.40 -9.94 4.28
N ALA A 140 -8.10 -10.95 3.47
CA ALA A 140 -6.73 -11.36 3.21
C ALA A 140 -6.10 -10.47 2.12
N MET A 141 -4.78 -10.25 2.20
CA MET A 141 -4.03 -9.67 1.09
C MET A 141 -4.14 -10.58 -0.15
N GLY A 142 -4.13 -11.91 0.07
CA GLY A 142 -4.78 -12.87 -0.83
C GLY A 142 -3.90 -13.51 -1.89
N MET A 143 -2.58 -13.29 -1.90
CA MET A 143 -1.68 -13.84 -2.92
C MET A 143 -1.76 -15.35 -3.13
N ASN A 144 -1.89 -16.15 -2.06
CA ASN A 144 -2.06 -17.60 -2.16
C ASN A 144 -3.43 -17.98 -2.74
N MET A 145 -4.48 -17.24 -2.36
CA MET A 145 -5.84 -17.43 -2.85
C MET A 145 -5.94 -17.16 -4.35
N VAL A 146 -5.34 -16.05 -4.81
CA VAL A 146 -5.33 -15.70 -6.23
C VAL A 146 -4.57 -16.75 -7.04
N SER A 147 -3.38 -17.18 -6.60
CA SER A 147 -2.59 -18.18 -7.31
C SER A 147 -3.34 -19.50 -7.51
N LYS A 148 -4.10 -19.96 -6.49
CA LYS A 148 -4.92 -21.17 -6.60
C LYS A 148 -6.06 -21.02 -7.61
N GLY A 149 -6.76 -19.88 -7.60
CA GLY A 149 -7.81 -19.59 -8.57
C GLY A 149 -7.29 -19.53 -10.00
N VAL A 150 -6.11 -18.93 -10.20
CA VAL A 150 -5.44 -18.90 -11.50
C VAL A 150 -5.10 -20.31 -11.98
N GLN A 151 -4.55 -21.17 -11.11
CA GLN A 151 -4.20 -22.54 -11.49
C GLN A 151 -5.42 -23.30 -12.01
N ASN A 152 -6.56 -23.20 -11.33
CA ASN A 152 -7.81 -23.84 -11.78
C ASN A 152 -8.22 -23.39 -13.19
N VAL A 153 -8.07 -22.10 -13.50
CA VAL A 153 -8.41 -21.57 -14.83
C VAL A 153 -7.41 -22.08 -15.86
N LEU A 154 -6.12 -22.12 -15.55
CA LEU A 154 -5.11 -22.68 -16.45
C LEU A 154 -5.37 -24.15 -16.76
N ASP A 155 -5.72 -24.95 -15.75
CA ASP A 155 -6.06 -26.38 -15.91
C ASP A 155 -7.32 -26.57 -16.77
N PHE A 156 -8.33 -25.71 -16.59
CA PHE A 156 -9.53 -25.71 -17.43
C PHE A 156 -9.21 -25.41 -18.90
N LEU A 157 -8.39 -24.38 -19.15
CA LEU A 157 -7.99 -23.96 -20.50
C LEU A 157 -7.22 -25.03 -21.28
N GLN A 158 -6.54 -25.97 -20.59
CA GLN A 158 -5.82 -27.08 -21.25
C GLN A 158 -6.73 -27.97 -22.11
N THR A 159 -8.05 -27.94 -21.87
CA THR A 159 -9.01 -28.72 -22.67
C THR A 159 -9.12 -28.18 -24.11
N ASP A 160 -9.26 -26.86 -24.26
CA ASP A 160 -9.46 -26.18 -25.56
C ASP A 160 -8.15 -25.65 -26.16
N PHE A 161 -7.13 -25.48 -25.32
CA PHE A 161 -5.78 -25.04 -25.70
C PHE A 161 -4.73 -26.06 -25.20
N PRO A 162 -4.77 -27.33 -25.67
CA PRO A 162 -3.82 -28.37 -25.25
C PRO A 162 -2.37 -28.08 -25.69
N ASP A 163 -2.18 -27.12 -26.60
CA ASP A 163 -0.87 -26.62 -27.04
C ASP A 163 -0.31 -25.50 -26.12
N MET A 164 -1.02 -25.14 -25.05
CA MET A 164 -0.60 -24.12 -24.08
C MET A 164 0.43 -24.68 -23.09
N ASP A 165 1.65 -24.14 -23.14
CA ASP A 165 2.72 -24.41 -22.19
C ASP A 165 2.73 -23.35 -21.07
N VAL A 166 2.48 -23.76 -19.83
CA VAL A 166 2.49 -22.87 -18.66
C VAL A 166 3.93 -22.68 -18.18
N MET A 167 4.58 -21.64 -18.68
CA MET A 167 5.96 -21.32 -18.34
C MET A 167 6.14 -20.93 -16.87
N GLY A 168 5.10 -20.35 -16.24
CA GLY A 168 5.12 -20.07 -14.81
C GLY A 168 3.89 -19.31 -14.32
N ILE A 169 3.50 -19.56 -13.07
CA ILE A 169 2.32 -18.93 -12.44
C ILE A 169 2.50 -17.41 -12.21
N SER A 170 3.74 -16.92 -12.22
CA SER A 170 4.11 -15.51 -12.06
C SER A 170 5.11 -15.09 -13.14
N GLY A 171 4.62 -14.56 -14.25
CA GLY A 171 5.38 -13.97 -15.35
C GLY A 171 5.77 -12.51 -15.13
N ASN A 172 5.85 -12.05 -13.88
CA ASN A 172 6.15 -10.66 -13.48
C ASN A 172 5.18 -9.58 -13.97
N PHE A 173 4.09 -9.91 -14.66
CA PHE A 173 3.06 -8.96 -15.08
C PHE A 173 1.97 -8.71 -14.01
N CYS A 174 2.16 -9.24 -12.78
CA CYS A 174 1.23 -8.99 -11.67
C CYS A 174 1.17 -7.49 -11.33
N SER A 175 2.28 -6.77 -11.11
CA SER A 175 3.63 -7.22 -10.70
C SER A 175 3.69 -7.29 -9.17
N ASP A 176 4.59 -8.08 -8.57
CA ASP A 176 4.64 -8.27 -7.11
C ASP A 176 6.02 -8.03 -6.54
N LYS A 177 6.16 -7.07 -5.62
CA LYS A 177 7.43 -6.64 -5.00
C LYS A 177 8.45 -6.08 -5.99
N LYS A 178 8.00 -5.54 -7.14
CA LYS A 178 8.86 -4.92 -8.16
C LYS A 178 8.23 -3.61 -8.65
N PRO A 179 9.02 -2.54 -8.87
CA PRO A 179 8.48 -1.31 -9.43
C PRO A 179 7.97 -1.59 -10.85
N ALA A 180 6.67 -1.37 -11.08
CA ALA A 180 6.03 -1.70 -12.35
C ALA A 180 4.90 -0.73 -12.69
N ALA A 181 4.93 -0.21 -13.93
CA ALA A 181 3.96 0.79 -14.40
C ALA A 181 2.54 0.26 -14.45
N VAL A 182 2.37 -1.06 -14.65
CA VAL A 182 1.06 -1.70 -14.64
C VAL A 182 0.36 -1.55 -13.28
N ASN A 183 1.10 -1.55 -12.17
CA ASN A 183 0.50 -1.35 -10.84
C ASN A 183 0.16 0.13 -10.57
N TRP A 184 0.93 1.05 -11.14
CA TRP A 184 0.64 2.48 -11.09
C TRP A 184 -0.62 2.85 -11.89
N THR A 185 -0.73 2.32 -13.12
CA THR A 185 -1.79 2.69 -14.08
C THR A 185 -3.08 1.92 -13.89
N GLU A 186 -3.01 0.65 -13.54
CA GLU A 186 -4.18 -0.23 -13.45
C GLU A 186 -4.56 -0.57 -11.99
N GLY A 187 -3.74 -0.16 -11.02
CA GLY A 187 -3.87 -0.52 -9.62
C GLY A 187 -3.51 -1.98 -9.30
N ARG A 188 -3.35 -2.27 -8.00
CA ARG A 188 -3.13 -3.62 -7.46
C ARG A 188 -3.41 -3.65 -5.94
N GLY A 189 -4.23 -4.58 -5.47
CA GLY A 189 -4.71 -4.51 -4.09
C GLY A 189 -5.76 -3.40 -3.95
N LYS A 190 -5.53 -2.41 -3.09
CA LYS A 190 -6.46 -1.30 -2.85
C LYS A 190 -5.96 -0.01 -3.50
N SER A 191 -6.79 0.60 -4.32
CA SER A 191 -6.54 1.95 -4.84
C SER A 191 -7.31 2.95 -3.99
N VAL A 192 -6.61 3.85 -3.30
CA VAL A 192 -7.20 4.79 -2.33
C VAL A 192 -6.81 6.22 -2.69
N VAL A 193 -7.76 7.13 -2.59
CA VAL A 193 -7.50 8.57 -2.49
C VAL A 193 -7.84 9.03 -1.08
N CYS A 194 -7.02 9.91 -0.51
CA CYS A 194 -7.25 10.53 0.79
C CYS A 194 -6.91 12.01 0.72
N GLU A 195 -7.81 12.86 1.19
CA GLU A 195 -7.67 14.32 1.09
C GLU A 195 -8.09 15.04 2.37
N ALA A 196 -7.57 16.26 2.54
CA ALA A 196 -7.97 17.15 3.62
C ALA A 196 -7.83 18.62 3.18
N ILE A 197 -8.62 19.49 3.80
CA ILE A 197 -8.40 20.94 3.76
C ILE A 197 -7.76 21.33 5.09
N ILE A 198 -6.56 21.93 5.03
CA ILE A 198 -5.81 22.40 6.20
C ILE A 198 -5.96 23.90 6.31
N LYS A 199 -6.53 24.36 7.43
CA LYS A 199 -6.78 25.79 7.66
C LYS A 199 -5.46 26.57 7.67
N GLY A 200 -5.39 27.74 7.05
CA GLY A 200 -4.17 28.55 6.97
C GLY A 200 -3.56 28.87 8.34
N ASP A 201 -4.40 29.08 9.34
CA ASP A 201 -3.99 29.27 10.73
C ASP A 201 -3.27 28.04 11.31
N VAL A 202 -3.70 26.84 10.95
CA VAL A 202 -3.06 25.57 11.33
C VAL A 202 -1.76 25.38 10.55
N VAL A 203 -1.71 25.73 9.27
CA VAL A 203 -0.47 25.72 8.47
C VAL A 203 0.59 26.60 9.16
N ARG A 204 0.24 27.83 9.54
CA ARG A 204 1.18 28.72 10.25
C ARG A 204 1.54 28.24 11.65
N LYS A 205 0.54 27.91 12.49
CA LYS A 205 0.75 27.64 13.92
C LYS A 205 1.28 26.24 14.20
N VAL A 206 0.87 25.23 13.45
CA VAL A 206 1.28 23.83 13.66
C VAL A 206 2.38 23.45 12.69
N LEU A 207 2.21 23.73 11.40
CA LEU A 207 3.15 23.32 10.35
C LEU A 207 4.30 24.30 10.13
N LYS A 208 4.23 25.50 10.74
CA LYS A 208 5.31 26.50 10.79
C LYS A 208 5.80 26.90 9.38
N THR A 209 4.89 26.99 8.43
CA THR A 209 5.13 27.38 7.03
C THR A 209 3.92 28.15 6.49
N THR A 210 3.86 28.40 5.18
CA THR A 210 2.72 29.04 4.49
C THR A 210 2.13 28.10 3.44
N VAL A 211 0.92 28.41 2.97
CA VAL A 211 0.23 27.63 1.93
C VAL A 211 1.00 27.73 0.62
N GLU A 212 1.44 28.93 0.26
CA GLU A 212 2.16 29.21 -0.98
C GLU A 212 3.46 28.40 -1.08
N SER A 213 4.25 28.38 0.00
CA SER A 213 5.50 27.61 0.03
C SER A 213 5.27 26.10 -0.08
N LEU A 214 4.17 25.59 0.47
CA LEU A 214 3.82 24.17 0.37
C LEU A 214 3.42 23.79 -1.06
N VAL A 215 2.58 24.60 -1.69
CA VAL A 215 2.14 24.39 -3.08
C VAL A 215 3.33 24.46 -4.03
N GLU A 216 4.17 25.50 -3.91
CA GLU A 216 5.37 25.66 -4.74
C GLU A 216 6.34 24.49 -4.54
N LEU A 217 6.64 24.11 -3.30
CA LEU A 217 7.55 23.00 -3.03
C LEU A 217 6.98 21.67 -3.53
N ASN A 218 5.67 21.43 -3.44
CA ASN A 218 5.06 20.21 -3.97
C ASN A 218 5.24 20.12 -5.49
N MET A 219 4.95 21.21 -6.20
CA MET A 219 5.16 21.30 -7.64
C MET A 219 6.62 21.04 -8.02
N LEU A 220 7.57 21.71 -7.35
CA LEU A 220 8.99 21.59 -7.70
C LEU A 220 9.61 20.26 -7.28
N LYS A 221 9.23 19.72 -6.11
CA LYS A 221 9.84 18.51 -5.55
C LYS A 221 9.14 17.24 -5.98
N ASN A 222 7.85 17.11 -5.65
CA ASN A 222 7.11 15.86 -5.81
C ASN A 222 6.69 15.63 -7.27
N LEU A 223 6.51 16.68 -8.06
CA LEU A 223 6.16 16.57 -9.47
C LEU A 223 7.40 16.75 -10.36
N THR A 224 7.91 17.97 -10.49
CA THR A 224 9.03 18.29 -11.39
C THR A 224 10.28 17.49 -11.01
N GLY A 225 10.69 17.47 -9.73
CA GLY A 225 11.85 16.71 -9.27
C GLY A 225 11.73 15.21 -9.57
N SER A 226 10.58 14.61 -9.27
CA SER A 226 10.31 13.20 -9.58
C SER A 226 10.27 12.93 -11.08
N ALA A 227 9.74 13.84 -11.90
CA ALA A 227 9.77 13.74 -13.36
C ALA A 227 11.21 13.78 -13.90
N MET A 228 12.04 14.71 -13.41
CA MET A 228 13.46 14.79 -13.76
C MET A 228 14.24 13.53 -13.37
N ALA A 229 13.84 12.88 -12.27
CA ALA A 229 14.43 11.62 -11.81
C ALA A 229 13.94 10.38 -12.59
N GLY A 230 12.95 10.51 -13.48
CA GLY A 230 12.31 9.37 -14.13
C GLY A 230 11.59 8.44 -13.14
N ALA A 231 11.05 8.99 -12.05
CA ALA A 231 10.42 8.22 -11.00
C ALA A 231 9.15 7.50 -11.49
N LEU A 232 9.00 6.23 -11.13
CA LEU A 232 7.80 5.44 -11.41
C LEU A 232 6.93 5.36 -10.15
N GLY A 233 5.78 6.03 -10.16
CA GLY A 233 4.85 6.07 -9.02
C GLY A 233 5.36 6.80 -7.78
N GLY A 234 6.54 7.41 -7.84
CA GLY A 234 7.21 8.11 -6.73
C GLY A 234 7.01 9.63 -6.76
N PHE A 235 5.77 10.10 -6.87
CA PHE A 235 5.42 11.53 -6.92
C PHE A 235 5.04 12.07 -5.53
N ASN A 236 5.85 11.73 -4.52
CA ASN A 236 5.60 11.99 -3.10
C ASN A 236 6.91 12.28 -2.35
N ALA A 237 6.81 12.64 -1.06
CA ALA A 237 7.98 12.93 -0.24
C ALA A 237 8.56 11.70 0.45
N HIS A 238 7.75 10.94 1.18
CA HIS A 238 8.19 9.78 1.96
C HIS A 238 7.06 8.79 2.27
N ALA A 239 6.15 8.54 1.32
CA ALA A 239 5.07 7.57 1.52
C ALA A 239 5.59 6.19 1.97
N SER A 240 6.76 5.78 1.46
CA SER A 240 7.43 4.53 1.82
C SER A 240 7.79 4.42 3.32
N ASN A 241 8.18 5.51 3.97
CA ASN A 241 8.48 5.51 5.40
C ASN A 241 7.23 5.16 6.22
N ILE A 242 6.11 5.77 5.87
CA ILE A 242 4.85 5.57 6.60
C ILE A 242 4.29 4.17 6.33
N VAL A 243 4.25 3.76 5.06
CA VAL A 243 3.79 2.43 4.64
C VAL A 243 4.59 1.35 5.38
N THR A 244 5.92 1.43 5.33
CA THR A 244 6.79 0.45 5.99
C THR A 244 6.56 0.39 7.50
N ALA A 245 6.46 1.54 8.16
CA ALA A 245 6.28 1.58 9.61
C ALA A 245 4.93 0.97 10.05
N VAL A 246 3.84 1.27 9.32
CA VAL A 246 2.53 0.67 9.57
C VAL A 246 2.54 -0.83 9.22
N TYR A 247 3.20 -1.22 8.13
CA TYR A 247 3.25 -2.61 7.65
C TYR A 247 3.92 -3.54 8.66
N ILE A 248 5.09 -3.14 9.17
CA ILE A 248 5.81 -3.91 10.18
C ILE A 248 4.98 -4.00 11.47
N ALA A 249 4.37 -2.89 11.90
CA ALA A 249 3.55 -2.86 13.12
C ALA A 249 2.32 -3.75 13.02
N THR A 250 1.71 -3.86 11.84
CA THR A 250 0.42 -4.54 11.62
C THR A 250 0.56 -5.91 10.95
N GLY A 251 1.78 -6.42 10.78
CA GLY A 251 2.03 -7.77 10.27
C GLY A 251 1.74 -7.96 8.78
N GLN A 252 1.86 -6.89 8.01
CA GLN A 252 1.85 -6.93 6.55
C GLN A 252 3.20 -7.44 6.03
N ASP A 253 3.31 -7.63 4.71
CA ASP A 253 4.57 -7.99 4.06
C ASP A 253 5.38 -6.72 3.72
N PRO A 254 6.50 -6.43 4.42
CA PRO A 254 7.24 -5.18 4.21
C PRO A 254 7.88 -5.09 2.83
N ALA A 255 8.09 -6.21 2.13
CA ALA A 255 8.64 -6.18 0.77
C ALA A 255 7.64 -5.63 -0.25
N GLN A 256 6.33 -5.64 0.06
CA GLN A 256 5.29 -5.01 -0.75
C GLN A 256 5.31 -3.49 -0.68
N ASN A 257 6.11 -2.89 0.23
CA ASN A 257 6.34 -1.44 0.25
C ASN A 257 6.79 -0.89 -1.11
N VAL A 258 7.49 -1.69 -1.93
CA VAL A 258 7.94 -1.29 -3.28
C VAL A 258 6.81 -0.72 -4.13
N GLU A 259 5.61 -1.32 -4.08
CA GLU A 259 4.47 -0.91 -4.89
C GLU A 259 3.38 -0.25 -4.03
N SER A 260 3.22 -0.69 -2.78
CA SER A 260 2.28 -0.11 -1.83
C SER A 260 2.62 1.34 -1.46
N SER A 261 3.85 1.79 -1.68
CA SER A 261 4.26 3.19 -1.51
C SER A 261 4.14 4.04 -2.77
N HIS A 262 3.66 3.47 -3.89
CA HIS A 262 3.27 4.28 -5.04
C HIS A 262 2.24 5.33 -4.59
N CYS A 263 2.58 6.59 -4.77
CA CYS A 263 1.79 7.71 -4.27
C CYS A 263 2.08 8.95 -5.12
N ILE A 264 1.02 9.66 -5.48
CA ILE A 264 1.08 11.05 -5.93
C ILE A 264 0.47 11.96 -4.87
N THR A 265 1.24 12.96 -4.44
CA THR A 265 0.82 14.00 -3.50
C THR A 265 0.50 15.28 -4.27
N MET A 266 -0.72 15.77 -4.13
CA MET A 266 -1.15 17.04 -4.72
C MET A 266 -1.44 18.05 -3.62
N MET A 267 -1.09 19.32 -3.88
CA MET A 267 -1.29 20.43 -2.96
C MET A 267 -1.78 21.64 -3.74
N GLU A 268 -2.90 22.21 -3.32
CA GLU A 268 -3.54 23.34 -3.99
C GLU A 268 -3.96 24.39 -2.95
N ALA A 269 -3.83 25.66 -3.33
CA ALA A 269 -4.33 26.76 -2.52
C ALA A 269 -5.84 26.91 -2.77
N VAL A 270 -6.65 26.90 -1.71
CA VAL A 270 -8.11 27.01 -1.78
C VAL A 270 -8.61 28.13 -0.87
N ASN A 271 -9.90 28.49 -0.98
CA ASN A 271 -10.51 29.58 -0.21
C ASN A 271 -9.74 30.91 -0.36
N ASP A 272 -9.56 31.37 -1.60
CA ASP A 272 -8.78 32.55 -1.97
C ASP A 272 -7.30 32.49 -1.51
N GLY A 273 -6.74 31.29 -1.49
CA GLY A 273 -5.36 31.02 -1.07
C GLY A 273 -5.14 30.98 0.44
N LYS A 274 -6.21 31.07 1.24
CA LYS A 274 -6.11 31.06 2.71
C LYS A 274 -5.82 29.68 3.27
N ASP A 275 -6.35 28.64 2.63
CA ASP A 275 -6.26 27.26 3.10
C ASP A 275 -5.56 26.36 2.09
N LEU A 276 -5.06 25.23 2.57
CA LEU A 276 -4.38 24.24 1.73
C LEU A 276 -5.30 23.04 1.53
N HIS A 277 -5.66 22.73 0.28
CA HIS A 277 -6.09 21.39 -0.06
C HIS A 277 -4.85 20.52 -0.26
N ILE A 278 -4.87 19.33 0.33
CA ILE A 278 -3.84 18.31 0.14
C ILE A 278 -4.53 16.98 -0.13
N SER A 279 -4.01 16.22 -1.10
CA SER A 279 -4.44 14.84 -1.34
C SER A 279 -3.26 13.92 -1.61
N VAL A 280 -3.46 12.65 -1.30
CA VAL A 280 -2.60 11.54 -1.72
C VAL A 280 -3.44 10.53 -2.48
N THR A 281 -2.92 10.05 -3.61
CA THR A 281 -3.53 8.96 -4.37
C THR A 281 -2.55 7.80 -4.45
N MET A 282 -2.97 6.67 -3.89
CA MET A 282 -2.16 5.45 -3.74
C MET A 282 -2.85 4.30 -4.48
N PRO A 283 -2.46 4.00 -5.73
CA PRO A 283 -3.22 3.07 -6.57
C PRO A 283 -2.98 1.60 -6.23
N SER A 284 -1.95 1.27 -5.45
CA SER A 284 -1.50 -0.11 -5.28
C SER A 284 -1.20 -0.55 -3.85
N ILE A 285 -2.04 -0.18 -2.86
CA ILE A 285 -1.86 -0.60 -1.47
C ILE A 285 -2.21 -2.08 -1.29
N GLU A 286 -1.21 -2.91 -0.99
CA GLU A 286 -1.37 -4.35 -0.74
C GLU A 286 -1.43 -4.63 0.76
N VAL A 287 -2.64 -4.78 1.30
CA VAL A 287 -2.86 -5.03 2.73
C VAL A 287 -3.87 -6.13 2.99
N GLY A 288 -3.75 -6.76 4.16
CA GLY A 288 -4.69 -7.73 4.69
C GLY A 288 -4.76 -7.67 6.21
N THR A 289 -5.87 -8.13 6.77
CA THR A 289 -6.10 -8.23 8.21
C THR A 289 -6.27 -9.69 8.67
N VAL A 290 -6.07 -10.63 7.74
CA VAL A 290 -6.07 -12.09 7.94
C VAL A 290 -4.88 -12.71 7.19
N GLY A 291 -4.22 -13.68 7.81
CA GLY A 291 -3.13 -14.47 7.22
C GLY A 291 -1.76 -13.81 7.35
N GLY A 292 -0.71 -14.59 7.10
CA GLY A 292 0.67 -14.13 7.27
C GLY A 292 0.96 -13.64 8.69
N GLY A 293 1.75 -12.56 8.79
CA GLY A 293 2.19 -11.97 10.05
C GLY A 293 1.08 -11.32 10.89
N THR A 294 -0.12 -11.11 10.32
CA THR A 294 -1.25 -10.51 11.04
C THR A 294 -1.72 -11.33 12.25
N GLN A 295 -1.38 -12.62 12.28
CA GLN A 295 -1.77 -13.57 13.34
C GLN A 295 -0.85 -13.50 14.56
N LEU A 296 0.35 -12.94 14.42
CA LEU A 296 1.31 -12.82 15.51
C LEU A 296 0.78 -11.85 16.56
N ALA A 297 0.99 -12.18 17.84
CA ALA A 297 0.33 -11.49 18.96
C ALA A 297 0.54 -9.95 18.94
N SER A 298 1.77 -9.49 18.72
CA SER A 298 2.10 -8.05 18.70
C SER A 298 1.44 -7.32 17.52
N GLN A 299 1.46 -7.94 16.34
CA GLN A 299 0.85 -7.40 15.12
C GLN A 299 -0.67 -7.41 15.20
N SER A 300 -1.25 -8.48 15.74
CA SER A 300 -2.67 -8.58 16.07
C SER A 300 -3.11 -7.50 17.06
N ALA A 301 -2.29 -7.18 18.07
CA ALA A 301 -2.59 -6.09 19.00
C ALA A 301 -2.63 -4.73 18.29
N CYS A 302 -1.72 -4.47 17.35
CA CYS A 302 -1.73 -3.26 16.53
C CYS A 302 -2.95 -3.18 15.60
N LEU A 303 -3.37 -4.30 15.00
CA LEU A 303 -4.60 -4.36 14.21
C LEU A 303 -5.87 -4.18 15.07
N ASN A 304 -5.86 -4.68 16.32
CA ASN A 304 -6.94 -4.47 17.28
C ASN A 304 -7.04 -3.00 17.70
N LEU A 305 -5.91 -2.31 17.88
CA LEU A 305 -5.87 -0.86 18.17
C LEU A 305 -6.56 -0.05 17.06
N LEU A 306 -6.39 -0.46 15.81
CA LEU A 306 -7.07 0.13 14.65
C LEU A 306 -8.53 -0.34 14.49
N GLY A 307 -8.94 -1.37 15.24
CA GLY A 307 -10.28 -1.96 15.15
C GLY A 307 -10.54 -2.76 13.87
N VAL A 308 -9.49 -3.28 13.23
CA VAL A 308 -9.58 -3.97 11.91
C VAL A 308 -9.02 -5.40 11.93
N LYS A 309 -8.68 -5.96 13.09
CA LYS A 309 -8.10 -7.31 13.17
C LYS A 309 -9.09 -8.38 12.68
N GLY A 310 -8.60 -9.31 11.85
CA GLY A 310 -9.35 -10.48 11.39
C GLY A 310 -10.29 -10.18 10.23
N ALA A 311 -11.07 -11.20 9.86
CA ALA A 311 -12.11 -11.07 8.85
C ALA A 311 -13.28 -10.24 9.39
N SER A 312 -13.80 -9.34 8.57
CA SER A 312 -14.98 -8.58 8.94
C SER A 312 -16.21 -9.50 9.00
N LYS A 313 -17.01 -9.33 10.05
CA LYS A 313 -18.28 -10.04 10.23
C LYS A 313 -19.42 -9.43 9.41
N GLU A 314 -19.31 -8.15 9.07
CA GLU A 314 -20.36 -7.39 8.38
C GLU A 314 -20.25 -7.54 6.86
N SER A 315 -19.04 -7.39 6.32
CA SER A 315 -18.81 -7.43 4.87
C SER A 315 -17.38 -7.84 4.56
N ALA A 316 -17.22 -8.88 3.74
CA ALA A 316 -15.90 -9.39 3.36
C ALA A 316 -15.01 -8.27 2.77
N GLY A 317 -13.81 -8.13 3.34
CA GLY A 317 -12.84 -7.12 2.93
C GLY A 317 -13.03 -5.75 3.58
N ALA A 318 -14.06 -5.53 4.41
CA ALA A 318 -14.28 -4.23 5.04
C ALA A 318 -13.12 -3.83 5.95
N ASN A 319 -12.53 -4.79 6.69
CA ASN A 319 -11.40 -4.51 7.58
C ASN A 319 -10.14 -4.19 6.78
N SER A 320 -9.85 -4.97 5.72
CA SER A 320 -8.69 -4.69 4.86
C SER A 320 -8.85 -3.39 4.06
N ARG A 321 -10.07 -2.99 3.70
CA ARG A 321 -10.36 -1.68 3.07
C ARG A 321 -10.14 -0.54 4.06
N MET A 322 -10.58 -0.70 5.30
CA MET A 322 -10.36 0.27 6.37
C MET A 322 -8.86 0.42 6.70
N LEU A 323 -8.10 -0.68 6.76
CA LEU A 323 -6.65 -0.61 6.94
C LEU A 323 -5.97 0.17 5.81
N ALA A 324 -6.38 -0.03 4.55
CA ALA A 324 -5.84 0.74 3.42
C ALA A 324 -6.15 2.25 3.54
N ALA A 325 -7.35 2.61 3.99
CA ALA A 325 -7.71 4.01 4.26
C ALA A 325 -6.85 4.62 5.38
N VAL A 326 -6.59 3.87 6.46
CA VAL A 326 -5.68 4.29 7.54
C VAL A 326 -4.25 4.48 7.03
N VAL A 327 -3.74 3.56 6.21
CA VAL A 327 -2.41 3.70 5.57
C VAL A 327 -2.35 4.97 4.73
N ALA A 328 -3.33 5.20 3.85
CA ALA A 328 -3.37 6.39 3.01
C ALA A 328 -3.48 7.69 3.83
N GLY A 329 -4.32 7.73 4.86
CA GLY A 329 -4.41 8.90 5.73
C GLY A 329 -3.17 9.15 6.59
N ALA A 330 -2.48 8.08 7.02
CA ALA A 330 -1.20 8.21 7.70
C ALA A 330 -0.13 8.76 6.73
N VAL A 331 -0.14 8.32 5.46
CA VAL A 331 0.72 8.86 4.41
C VAL A 331 0.41 10.34 4.19
N LEU A 332 -0.87 10.73 4.07
CA LEU A 332 -1.30 12.14 3.96
C LEU A 332 -0.74 12.99 5.12
N ALA A 333 -0.85 12.50 6.36
CA ALA A 333 -0.30 13.16 7.55
C ALA A 333 1.24 13.29 7.49
N GLY A 334 1.92 12.20 7.11
CA GLY A 334 3.36 12.19 6.93
C GLY A 334 3.83 13.19 5.87
N GLU A 335 3.20 13.18 4.70
CA GLU A 335 3.49 14.07 3.57
C GLU A 335 3.34 15.54 3.99
N LEU A 336 2.20 15.89 4.60
CA LEU A 336 1.91 17.23 5.09
C LEU A 336 3.01 17.74 6.04
N SER A 337 3.42 16.90 6.99
CA SER A 337 4.40 17.28 8.00
C SER A 337 5.83 17.41 7.43
N LEU A 338 6.26 16.46 6.61
CA LEU A 338 7.60 16.48 6.02
C LEU A 338 7.75 17.64 5.02
N MET A 339 6.77 17.83 4.13
CA MET A 339 6.78 18.94 3.18
C MET A 339 6.82 20.28 3.91
N SER A 340 6.10 20.40 5.02
CA SER A 340 6.15 21.62 5.86
C SER A 340 7.50 21.84 6.51
N ALA A 341 8.15 20.79 6.99
CA ALA A 341 9.49 20.88 7.57
C ALA A 341 10.55 21.26 6.52
N LEU A 342 10.41 20.77 5.29
CA LEU A 342 11.26 21.13 4.15
C LEU A 342 11.04 22.59 3.73
N ALA A 343 9.79 23.00 3.53
CA ALA A 343 9.44 24.38 3.16
C ALA A 343 9.91 25.41 4.20
N ALA A 344 9.95 25.03 5.49
CA ALA A 344 10.46 25.88 6.57
C ALA A 344 11.99 25.78 6.80
N GLY A 345 12.72 24.96 6.04
CA GLY A 345 14.16 24.74 6.23
C GLY A 345 14.54 24.07 7.56
N GLN A 346 13.63 23.30 8.15
CA GLN A 346 13.76 22.73 9.51
C GLN A 346 14.26 21.27 9.54
N LEU A 347 14.33 20.59 8.40
CA LEU A 347 14.61 19.15 8.35
C LEU A 347 15.91 18.77 9.07
N VAL A 348 17.03 19.43 8.72
CA VAL A 348 18.35 19.13 9.30
C VAL A 348 18.37 19.32 10.82
N LYS A 349 17.75 20.40 11.33
CA LYS A 349 17.69 20.70 12.77
C LYS A 349 16.91 19.63 13.54
N SER A 350 15.79 19.16 12.99
CA SER A 350 14.98 18.10 13.60
C SER A 350 15.70 16.75 13.61
N HIS A 351 16.32 16.34 12.50
CA HIS A 351 17.10 15.09 12.48
C HIS A 351 18.30 15.15 13.44
N MET A 352 19.00 16.28 13.55
CA MET A 352 20.11 16.42 14.49
C MET A 352 19.67 16.33 15.96
N LYS A 353 18.46 16.78 16.30
CA LYS A 353 17.95 16.75 17.69
C LYS A 353 17.46 15.37 18.13
N TYR A 354 16.85 14.59 17.23
CA TYR A 354 16.17 13.35 17.60
C TYR A 354 16.80 12.08 16.99
N ASN A 355 17.56 12.21 15.89
CA ASN A 355 18.17 11.07 15.19
C ASN A 355 19.67 10.92 15.50
N ARG A 356 20.27 11.88 16.21
CA ARG A 356 21.59 11.72 16.84
C ARG A 356 21.42 11.75 18.34
N SER A 357 21.85 10.69 19.03
CA SER A 357 21.84 10.67 20.48
C SER A 357 22.84 11.71 21.00
N ASN A 358 22.43 12.60 21.91
CA ASN A 358 23.38 13.41 22.69
C ASN A 358 24.30 12.52 23.57
N LYS A 359 24.04 11.21 23.67
CA LYS A 359 24.87 10.26 24.42
C LYS A 359 26.19 9.93 23.73
N ASP A 360 26.28 10.04 22.41
CA ASP A 360 27.54 9.79 21.68
C ASP A 360 28.48 11.00 21.70
N VAL A 361 27.94 12.22 21.87
CA VAL A 361 28.75 13.46 21.92
C VAL A 361 29.41 13.65 23.29
N SER A 362 28.75 13.24 24.38
CA SER A 362 29.30 13.42 25.74
C SER A 362 30.41 12.43 26.12
N LYS A 363 30.67 11.39 25.30
CA LYS A 363 31.76 10.42 25.53
C LYS A 363 33.04 10.72 24.74
N ALA A 364 32.98 11.63 23.76
CA ALA A 364 34.15 12.04 22.99
C ALA A 364 34.89 13.24 23.62
N SER A 365 34.41 13.76 24.75
CA SER A 365 34.96 14.92 25.46
C SER A 365 35.26 14.65 26.94
N SER A 366 35.65 13.42 27.28
CA SER A 366 36.09 13.03 28.63
C SER A 366 37.40 12.29 28.56
#